data_AF-A0AAW8ENV0-F1
#
_entry.id   AF-A0AAW8ENV0-F1
#
_cell.length_a   1.000
_cell.length_b   1.000
_cell.length_c   1.000
_cell.angle_alpha   90.00
_cell.angle_beta   90.00
_cell.angle_gamma   90.00
#
_symmetry.space_group_name_H-M   'P 1'
#
loop_
_entity.id
_entity.type
_entity.pdbx_description
1 polymer ?
#
loop_
_entity_poly.entity_id
_entity_poly.type
_entity_poly.pdbx_seq_one_letter_code
_entity_poly.pdbx_strand_id
1 'polypeptide(L)'
;MTPTLPTGCVIALLGAESTGKTELARALAQRLQERGIATTLVGEYLREWCEREGRTPRPDEQRAIAEEQTRRIDAAAASGVVVADTTALMTAVYSELLFGDTSLHADALAAQARYAITLLTALDIPWIADPLRDGDHAREPTDALVRAALAGAGLSFAVVHGTGGERLCNAWNAINSIAGSEGRARARGRLESKPASWSWPCEKCSDPECEHRLFSDLIGRRDDTPSPPSSET
;
A
#
# COMPACT_ATOMS: atom_id res chain seq x y z
N MET A 1 -12.09 14.75 -8.03
CA MET A 1 -11.45 14.59 -9.36
C MET A 1 -11.23 13.11 -9.62
N THR A 2 -11.27 12.69 -10.88
CA THR A 2 -10.95 11.33 -11.32
C THR A 2 -9.50 11.33 -11.80
N PRO A 3 -8.63 10.43 -11.33
CA PRO A 3 -7.25 10.38 -11.79
C PRO A 3 -7.19 9.89 -13.24
N THR A 4 -6.25 10.42 -14.01
CA THR A 4 -5.95 9.89 -15.36
C THR A 4 -4.96 8.74 -15.21
N LEU A 5 -5.44 7.51 -15.38
CA LEU A 5 -4.63 6.29 -15.26
C LEU A 5 -4.65 5.57 -16.62
N PRO A 6 -3.52 5.44 -17.32
CA PRO A 6 -3.46 4.72 -18.59
C PRO A 6 -3.54 3.21 -18.37
N THR A 7 -3.90 2.47 -19.42
CA THR A 7 -3.73 1.00 -19.47
C THR A 7 -2.29 0.63 -19.12
N GLY A 8 -2.11 -0.44 -18.33
CA GLY A 8 -0.81 -0.85 -17.81
C GLY A 8 -0.45 -0.23 -16.46
N CYS A 9 -1.25 0.74 -15.96
CA CYS A 9 -1.04 1.32 -14.65
C CYS A 9 -1.38 0.31 -13.54
N VAL A 10 -0.44 0.09 -12.62
CA VAL A 10 -0.63 -0.75 -11.44
C VAL A 10 -0.64 0.11 -10.18
N ILE A 11 -1.68 -0.06 -9.36
CA ILE A 11 -1.81 0.47 -8.01
C ILE A 11 -1.59 -0.70 -7.05
N ALA A 12 -0.41 -0.73 -6.43
CA ALA A 12 -0.02 -1.76 -5.48
C ALA A 12 -0.42 -1.41 -4.06
N LEU A 13 -1.06 -2.34 -3.35
CA LEU A 13 -1.35 -2.25 -1.93
C LEU A 13 -0.42 -3.18 -1.16
N LEU A 14 0.29 -2.61 -0.20
CA LEU A 14 1.19 -3.28 0.73
C LEU A 14 0.73 -3.04 2.17
N GLY A 15 1.21 -3.89 3.08
CA GLY A 15 1.00 -3.75 4.51
C GLY A 15 0.79 -5.09 5.20
N ALA A 16 0.97 -5.07 6.52
CA ALA A 16 0.85 -6.25 7.35
C ALA A 16 -0.52 -6.95 7.24
N GLU A 17 -0.60 -8.18 7.72
CA GLU A 17 -1.89 -8.88 7.84
C GLU A 17 -2.93 -8.07 8.64
N SER A 18 -4.20 -8.25 8.27
CA SER A 18 -5.35 -7.66 8.96
C SER A 18 -5.39 -6.12 9.01
N THR A 19 -4.69 -5.41 8.13
CA THR A 19 -4.74 -3.93 8.00
C THR A 19 -5.81 -3.41 7.01
N GLY A 20 -6.77 -4.26 6.61
CA GLY A 20 -7.87 -3.88 5.72
C GLY A 20 -7.48 -3.64 4.25
N LYS A 21 -6.33 -4.19 3.79
CA LYS A 21 -5.87 -4.08 2.40
C LYS A 21 -6.90 -4.59 1.40
N THR A 22 -7.46 -5.78 1.64
CA THR A 22 -8.40 -6.42 0.71
C THR A 22 -9.69 -5.64 0.56
N GLU A 23 -10.23 -5.12 1.66
CA GLU A 23 -11.39 -4.24 1.65
C GLU A 23 -11.09 -2.94 0.89
N LEU A 24 -9.93 -2.32 1.14
CA LEU A 24 -9.50 -1.11 0.44
C LEU A 24 -9.30 -1.36 -1.06
N ALA A 25 -8.67 -2.47 -1.44
CA ALA A 25 -8.42 -2.84 -2.83
C ALA A 25 -9.73 -3.05 -3.59
N ARG A 26 -10.68 -3.79 -3.00
CA ARG A 26 -12.04 -3.96 -3.55
C ARG A 26 -12.74 -2.61 -3.74
N ALA A 27 -12.73 -1.77 -2.72
CA ALA A 27 -13.37 -0.46 -2.78
C ALA A 27 -12.73 0.48 -3.81
N LEU A 28 -11.40 0.46 -3.95
CA LEU A 28 -10.68 1.21 -4.98
C LEU A 28 -11.01 0.72 -6.39
N ALA A 29 -10.97 -0.59 -6.63
CA ALA A 29 -11.30 -1.18 -7.92
C ALA A 29 -12.74 -0.84 -8.34
N GLN A 30 -13.70 -0.99 -7.42
CA GLN A 30 -15.09 -0.62 -7.66
C GLN A 30 -15.21 0.87 -8.01
N ARG A 31 -14.59 1.76 -7.23
CA ARG A 31 -14.65 3.20 -7.46
C ARG A 31 -14.02 3.61 -8.80
N LEU A 32 -12.97 2.92 -9.26
CA LEU A 32 -12.39 3.15 -10.59
C LEU A 32 -13.34 2.70 -11.71
N GLN A 33 -13.96 1.52 -11.56
CA GLN A 33 -14.94 1.00 -12.52
C GLN A 33 -16.19 1.90 -12.62
N GLU A 34 -16.71 2.40 -11.49
CA GLU A 34 -17.80 3.38 -11.44
C GLU A 34 -17.47 4.69 -12.16
N ARG A 35 -16.18 5.01 -12.31
CA ARG A 35 -15.67 6.17 -13.06
C ARG A 35 -15.38 5.85 -14.53
N GLY A 36 -15.72 4.66 -15.00
CA GLY A 36 -15.53 4.22 -16.38
C GLY A 36 -14.10 3.75 -16.70
N ILE A 37 -13.26 3.50 -15.69
CA ILE A 37 -11.89 3.01 -15.89
C ILE A 37 -11.91 1.48 -15.89
N ALA A 38 -11.51 0.87 -17.00
CA ALA A 38 -11.33 -0.58 -17.09
C ALA A 38 -10.28 -1.02 -16.05
N THR A 39 -10.75 -1.73 -15.02
CA THR A 39 -9.94 -2.05 -13.84
C THR A 39 -10.09 -3.51 -13.46
N THR A 40 -8.98 -4.17 -13.19
CA THR A 40 -8.91 -5.55 -12.68
C THR A 40 -8.32 -5.54 -11.28
N LEU A 41 -8.98 -6.23 -10.36
CA LEU A 41 -8.44 -6.52 -9.03
C LEU A 41 -7.65 -7.83 -9.10
N VAL A 42 -6.39 -7.80 -8.70
CA VAL A 42 -5.56 -8.99 -8.51
C VAL A 42 -5.42 -9.23 -7.00
N GLY A 43 -5.92 -10.37 -6.55
CA GLY A 43 -5.87 -10.79 -5.15
C GLY A 43 -4.54 -11.45 -4.76
N GLU A 44 -4.47 -11.89 -3.51
CA GLU A 44 -3.27 -12.43 -2.89
C GLU A 44 -3.12 -13.91 -3.23
N TYR A 45 -2.17 -14.23 -4.12
CA TYR A 45 -1.96 -15.61 -4.55
C TYR A 45 -1.45 -16.51 -3.42
N LEU A 46 -0.65 -15.99 -2.49
CA LEU A 46 -0.19 -16.74 -1.32
C LEU A 46 -1.37 -17.31 -0.53
N ARG A 47 -2.43 -16.52 -0.34
CA ARG A 47 -3.63 -16.97 0.35
C ARG A 47 -4.36 -18.07 -0.42
N GLU A 48 -4.57 -17.90 -1.73
CA GLU A 48 -5.15 -18.95 -2.58
C GLU A 48 -4.32 -20.24 -2.55
N TRP A 49 -3.00 -20.10 -2.50
CA TRP A 49 -2.07 -21.23 -2.39
C TRP A 49 -2.25 -21.95 -1.05
N CYS A 50 -2.27 -21.24 0.06
CA CYS A 50 -2.47 -21.82 1.39
C CYS A 50 -3.83 -22.52 1.53
N GLU A 51 -4.89 -21.92 0.99
CA GLU A 51 -6.24 -22.50 1.00
C GLU A 51 -6.30 -23.81 0.18
N ARG A 52 -5.58 -23.86 -0.95
CA ARG A 52 -5.52 -25.06 -1.80
C ARG A 52 -4.68 -26.18 -1.19
N GLU A 53 -3.53 -25.84 -0.60
CA GLU A 53 -2.59 -26.83 -0.04
C GLU A 53 -2.93 -27.21 1.42
N GLY A 54 -3.77 -26.43 2.11
CA GLY A 54 -4.14 -26.64 3.51
C GLY A 54 -2.99 -26.42 4.51
N ARG A 55 -1.96 -25.65 4.13
CA ARG A 55 -0.76 -25.37 4.94
C ARG A 55 -0.05 -24.11 4.50
N THR A 56 0.90 -23.64 5.31
CA THR A 56 1.84 -22.59 4.93
C THR A 56 2.91 -23.11 3.95
N PRO A 57 3.46 -22.24 3.07
CA PRO A 57 4.53 -22.63 2.16
C PRO A 57 5.84 -22.91 2.90
N ARG A 58 6.62 -23.83 2.36
CA ARG A 58 8.02 -24.02 2.76
C ARG A 58 8.92 -22.95 2.11
N PRO A 59 10.15 -22.75 2.62
CA PRO A 59 11.08 -21.77 2.04
C PRO A 59 11.31 -21.95 0.53
N ASP A 60 11.41 -23.20 0.05
CA ASP A 60 11.62 -23.54 -1.36
C ASP A 60 10.42 -23.20 -2.27
N GLU A 61 9.23 -22.97 -1.69
CA GLU A 61 7.99 -22.71 -2.42
C GLU A 61 7.70 -21.20 -2.56
N GLN A 62 8.32 -20.36 -1.73
CA GLN A 62 8.09 -18.91 -1.68
C GLN A 62 8.38 -18.22 -3.02
N ARG A 63 9.44 -18.65 -3.72
CA ARG A 63 9.85 -18.08 -5.02
C ARG A 63 8.76 -18.20 -6.07
N ALA A 64 8.22 -19.41 -6.25
CA ALA A 64 7.19 -19.66 -7.25
C ALA A 64 5.90 -18.86 -6.95
N ILE A 65 5.58 -18.67 -5.66
CA ILE A 65 4.43 -17.86 -5.23
C ILE A 65 4.64 -16.38 -5.58
N ALA A 66 5.84 -15.84 -5.31
CA ALA A 66 6.19 -14.45 -5.64
C ALA A 66 6.19 -14.20 -7.17
N GLU A 67 6.72 -15.14 -7.95
CA GLU A 67 6.72 -15.07 -9.42
C GLU A 67 5.30 -15.12 -9.99
N GLU A 68 4.44 -16.00 -9.46
CA GLU A 68 3.05 -16.11 -9.90
C GLU A 68 2.23 -14.86 -9.55
N GLN A 69 2.44 -14.25 -8.37
CA GLN A 69 1.82 -12.96 -8.04
C GLN A 69 2.19 -11.89 -9.07
N THR A 70 3.48 -11.79 -9.41
CA THR A 70 3.98 -10.83 -10.41
C THR A 70 3.38 -11.10 -11.78
N ARG A 71 3.35 -12.36 -12.21
CA ARG A 71 2.79 -12.77 -13.50
C ARG A 71 1.31 -12.41 -13.63
N ARG A 72 0.52 -12.59 -12.56
CA ARG A 72 -0.92 -12.23 -12.54
C ARG A 72 -1.14 -10.73 -12.65
N ILE A 73 -0.32 -9.93 -11.96
CA ILE A 73 -0.35 -8.47 -12.07
C ILE A 73 -0.02 -8.03 -13.50
N ASP A 74 1.06 -8.55 -14.07
CA ASP A 74 1.50 -8.21 -15.43
C ASP A 74 0.46 -8.60 -16.49
N ALA A 75 -0.17 -9.77 -16.34
CA ALA A 75 -1.24 -10.23 -17.23
C ALA A 75 -2.47 -9.32 -17.17
N ALA A 76 -2.89 -8.91 -15.97
CA ALA A 76 -4.02 -8.01 -15.80
C ALA A 76 -3.73 -6.61 -16.38
N ALA A 77 -2.50 -6.11 -16.21
CA ALA A 77 -2.05 -4.81 -16.67
C ALA A 77 -2.10 -4.67 -18.20
N ALA A 78 -2.04 -5.77 -18.95
CA ALA A 78 -2.16 -5.76 -20.40
C ALA A 78 -3.51 -5.22 -20.91
N SER A 79 -4.56 -5.25 -20.08
CA SER A 79 -5.95 -4.92 -20.50
C SER A 79 -6.55 -3.68 -19.83
N GLY A 80 -5.92 -3.14 -18.80
CA GLY A 80 -6.46 -1.98 -18.09
C GLY A 80 -5.59 -1.51 -16.93
N VAL A 81 -6.22 -0.84 -15.97
CA VAL A 81 -5.63 -0.49 -14.69
C VAL A 81 -5.72 -1.69 -13.75
N VAL A 82 -4.68 -1.94 -12.97
CA VAL A 82 -4.67 -3.01 -11.97
C VAL A 82 -4.69 -2.41 -10.57
N VAL A 83 -5.54 -2.95 -9.71
CA VAL A 83 -5.41 -2.81 -8.26
C VAL A 83 -4.89 -4.14 -7.74
N ALA A 84 -3.69 -4.15 -7.15
CA ALA A 84 -3.03 -5.36 -6.68
C ALA A 84 -3.02 -5.42 -5.15
N ASP A 85 -3.73 -6.40 -4.58
CA ASP A 85 -3.67 -6.79 -3.17
C ASP A 85 -3.17 -8.24 -3.10
N THR A 86 -1.87 -8.50 -3.08
CA THR A 86 -0.75 -7.60 -2.84
C THR A 86 0.29 -7.76 -3.96
N THR A 87 1.59 -7.58 -3.68
CA THR A 87 2.69 -7.82 -4.62
C THR A 87 3.67 -8.86 -4.09
N ALA A 88 4.59 -9.30 -4.95
CA ALA A 88 5.68 -10.20 -4.58
C ALA A 88 6.54 -9.70 -3.41
N LEU A 89 6.53 -8.38 -3.13
CA LEU A 89 7.28 -7.80 -2.02
C LEU A 89 6.77 -8.30 -0.67
N MET A 90 5.46 -8.53 -0.51
CA MET A 90 4.94 -9.09 0.74
C MET A 90 5.41 -10.54 0.95
N THR A 91 5.45 -11.35 -0.11
CA THR A 91 6.00 -12.71 -0.05
C THR A 91 7.48 -12.70 0.33
N ALA A 92 8.27 -11.77 -0.23
CA ALA A 92 9.69 -11.61 0.12
C ALA A 92 9.86 -11.26 1.62
N VAL A 93 9.10 -10.28 2.11
CA VAL A 93 9.13 -9.87 3.54
C VAL A 93 8.75 -11.02 4.46
N TYR A 94 7.72 -11.80 4.14
CA TYR A 94 7.37 -12.98 4.95
C TYR A 94 8.44 -14.07 4.89
N SER A 95 9.12 -14.25 3.75
CA SER A 95 10.24 -15.19 3.64
C SER A 95 11.42 -14.78 4.52
N GLU A 96 11.70 -13.48 4.60
CA GLU A 96 12.71 -12.94 5.52
C GLU A 96 12.30 -13.15 6.98
N LEU A 97 11.06 -12.80 7.35
CA LEU A 97 10.58 -12.94 8.73
C LEU A 97 10.58 -14.38 9.23
N LEU A 98 10.07 -15.31 8.42
CA LEU A 98 9.87 -16.69 8.83
C LEU A 98 11.14 -17.54 8.69
N PHE A 99 11.97 -17.24 7.69
CA PHE A 99 13.07 -18.13 7.27
C PHE A 99 14.43 -17.43 7.18
N GLY A 100 14.50 -16.11 7.36
CA GLY A 100 15.71 -15.32 7.13
C GLY A 100 16.13 -15.28 5.65
N ASP A 101 15.24 -15.61 4.72
CA ASP A 101 15.54 -15.65 3.30
C ASP A 101 15.30 -14.29 2.64
N THR A 102 16.39 -13.56 2.38
CA THR A 102 16.36 -12.28 1.67
C THR A 102 16.50 -12.43 0.15
N SER A 103 16.62 -13.65 -0.37
CA SER A 103 16.94 -13.89 -1.80
C SER A 103 15.84 -13.47 -2.77
N LEU A 104 14.62 -13.25 -2.26
CA LEU A 104 13.47 -12.83 -3.06
C LEU A 104 13.37 -11.31 -3.23
N HIS A 105 14.06 -10.53 -2.40
CA HIS A 105 13.90 -9.07 -2.38
C HIS A 105 14.30 -8.41 -3.69
N ALA A 106 15.38 -8.86 -4.34
CA ALA A 106 15.86 -8.25 -5.57
C ALA A 106 14.80 -8.27 -6.69
N ASP A 107 14.24 -9.44 -6.98
CA ASP A 107 13.23 -9.61 -8.02
C ASP A 107 11.90 -8.94 -7.63
N ALA A 108 11.51 -9.05 -6.36
CA ALA A 108 10.29 -8.42 -5.85
C ALA A 108 10.34 -6.88 -5.93
N LEU A 109 11.47 -6.27 -5.57
CA LEU A 109 11.69 -4.83 -5.66
C LEU A 109 11.81 -4.36 -7.11
N ALA A 110 12.44 -5.15 -7.98
CA ALA A 110 12.50 -4.87 -9.41
C ALA A 110 11.10 -4.86 -10.04
N ALA A 111 10.23 -5.79 -9.65
CA ALA A 111 8.82 -5.79 -10.05
C ALA A 111 8.07 -4.58 -9.47
N GLN A 112 8.26 -4.30 -8.17
CA GLN A 112 7.63 -3.17 -7.47
C GLN A 112 7.94 -1.82 -8.12
N ALA A 113 9.18 -1.64 -8.59
CA ALA A 113 9.64 -0.41 -9.25
C ALA A 113 8.88 -0.10 -10.56
N ARG A 114 8.16 -1.08 -11.14
CA ARG A 114 7.34 -0.88 -12.35
C ARG A 114 5.95 -0.35 -12.04
N TYR A 115 5.51 -0.40 -10.78
CA TYR A 115 4.16 0.00 -10.40
C TYR A 115 4.09 1.52 -10.23
N ALA A 116 3.04 2.13 -10.78
CA ALA A 116 2.91 3.58 -10.80
C ALA A 116 2.62 4.15 -9.40
N ILE A 117 1.88 3.40 -8.58
CA ILE A 117 1.45 3.86 -7.26
C ILE A 117 1.63 2.73 -6.26
N THR A 118 2.34 3.00 -5.17
CA THR A 118 2.45 2.11 -4.00
C THR A 118 1.73 2.74 -2.82
N LEU A 119 0.74 2.04 -2.28
CA LEU A 119 0.00 2.42 -1.08
C LEU A 119 0.36 1.45 0.05
N LEU A 120 0.81 1.98 1.19
CA LEU A 120 1.08 1.20 2.40
C LEU A 120 -0.04 1.45 3.41
N THR A 121 -0.79 0.42 3.79
CA THR A 121 -1.85 0.57 4.80
C THR A 121 -1.26 0.72 6.20
N ALA A 122 -1.67 1.76 6.93
CA ALA A 122 -1.24 1.99 8.31
C ALA A 122 -1.77 0.92 9.31
N LEU A 123 -1.15 0.89 10.49
CA LEU A 123 -1.46 -0.01 11.61
C LEU A 123 -2.51 0.55 12.59
N ASP A 124 -3.39 1.41 12.10
CA ASP A 124 -4.40 2.17 12.84
C ASP A 124 -5.77 1.45 12.96
N ILE A 125 -5.90 0.26 12.38
CA ILE A 125 -7.05 -0.64 12.62
C ILE A 125 -6.74 -1.53 13.84
N PRO A 126 -7.61 -1.56 14.87
CA PRO A 126 -7.46 -2.47 16.00
C PRO A 126 -7.45 -3.92 15.52
N TRP A 127 -6.50 -4.71 16.02
CA TRP A 127 -6.47 -6.14 15.76
C TRP A 127 -7.69 -6.81 16.41
N ILE A 128 -8.36 -7.68 15.65
CA ILE A 128 -9.42 -8.56 16.16
C ILE A 128 -8.87 -9.98 16.12
N ALA A 129 -8.99 -10.71 17.22
CA ALA A 129 -8.43 -12.05 17.33
C ALA A 129 -8.96 -13.00 16.25
N ASP A 130 -8.06 -13.53 15.43
CA ASP A 130 -8.32 -14.55 14.41
C ASP A 130 -7.61 -15.86 14.82
N PRO A 131 -8.31 -16.99 14.98
CA PRO A 131 -7.72 -18.28 15.40
C PRO A 131 -6.70 -18.87 14.42
N LEU A 132 -6.63 -18.40 13.17
CA LEU A 132 -5.73 -18.93 12.14
C LEU A 132 -4.44 -18.12 11.97
N ARG A 133 -4.26 -17.02 12.72
CA ARG A 133 -3.21 -16.02 12.45
C ARG A 133 -2.34 -15.76 13.68
N ASP A 134 -1.04 -15.62 13.42
CA ASP A 134 -0.08 -15.17 14.42
C ASP A 134 -0.49 -13.77 14.91
N GLY A 135 -0.47 -13.57 16.23
CA GLY A 135 -1.06 -12.41 16.89
C GLY A 135 -0.50 -11.04 16.49
N ASP A 136 -1.03 -9.98 17.12
CA ASP A 136 -0.72 -8.55 16.90
C ASP A 136 0.80 -8.22 16.79
N HIS A 137 1.67 -9.04 17.40
CA HIS A 137 3.13 -8.90 17.41
C HIS A 137 3.82 -8.97 16.04
N ALA A 138 3.20 -9.55 15.00
CA ALA A 138 3.83 -9.66 13.68
C ALA A 138 3.62 -8.41 12.78
N ARG A 139 2.69 -7.50 13.15
CA ARG A 139 2.31 -6.37 12.30
C ARG A 139 3.39 -5.30 12.21
N GLU A 140 3.96 -4.91 13.34
CA GLU A 140 5.01 -3.89 13.41
C GLU A 140 6.31 -4.35 12.72
N PRO A 141 6.83 -5.58 12.96
CA PRO A 141 8.00 -6.06 12.23
C PRO A 141 7.78 -6.13 10.71
N THR A 142 6.59 -6.57 10.29
CA THR A 142 6.24 -6.62 8.85
C THR A 142 6.22 -5.22 8.24
N ASP A 143 5.55 -4.25 8.89
CA ASP A 143 5.50 -2.87 8.41
C ASP A 143 6.91 -2.25 8.33
N ALA A 144 7.73 -2.48 9.37
CA ALA A 144 9.11 -2.01 9.41
C ALA A 144 9.95 -2.56 8.26
N LEU A 145 9.86 -3.86 7.97
CA LEU A 145 10.58 -4.49 6.86
C LEU A 145 10.11 -4.00 5.49
N VAL A 146 8.80 -3.83 5.29
CA VAL A 146 8.27 -3.27 4.04
C VAL A 146 8.81 -1.86 3.83
N ARG A 147 8.77 -1.01 4.85
CA ARG A 147 9.32 0.36 4.79
C ARG A 147 10.82 0.36 4.53
N ALA A 148 11.58 -0.49 5.22
CA ALA A 148 13.01 -0.62 5.02
C ALA A 148 13.36 -1.08 3.61
N ALA A 149 12.64 -2.07 3.07
CA ALA A 149 12.85 -2.56 1.71
C ALA A 149 12.54 -1.50 0.65
N LEU A 150 11.42 -0.78 0.79
CA LEU A 150 11.05 0.31 -0.13
C LEU A 150 12.05 1.48 -0.05
N ALA A 151 12.42 1.89 1.17
CA ALA A 151 13.39 2.96 1.38
C ALA A 151 14.79 2.60 0.86
N GLY A 152 15.25 1.37 1.13
CA GLY A 152 16.52 0.86 0.63
C GLY A 152 16.60 0.78 -0.89
N ALA A 153 15.46 0.56 -1.55
CA ALA A 153 15.33 0.57 -3.02
C ALA A 153 15.05 1.97 -3.61
N GLY A 154 14.85 3.00 -2.78
CA GLY A 154 14.48 4.34 -3.22
C GLY A 154 13.08 4.42 -3.86
N LEU A 155 12.18 3.52 -3.48
CA LEU A 155 10.82 3.45 -4.02
C LEU A 155 9.85 4.27 -3.17
N SER A 156 9.17 5.22 -3.80
CA SER A 156 8.16 6.05 -3.16
C SER A 156 6.89 5.27 -2.86
N PHE A 157 6.30 5.53 -1.69
CA PHE A 157 4.99 5.01 -1.30
C PHE A 157 4.21 6.07 -0.51
N ALA A 158 2.88 5.93 -0.49
CA ALA A 158 2.00 6.74 0.34
C ALA A 158 1.37 5.89 1.44
N VAL A 159 1.48 6.32 2.69
CA VAL A 159 0.82 5.66 3.82
C VAL A 159 -0.66 6.06 3.84
N VAL A 160 -1.54 5.07 3.97
CA VAL A 160 -2.99 5.26 3.99
C VAL A 160 -3.54 4.92 5.37
N HIS A 161 -4.10 5.93 6.02
CA HIS A 161 -4.76 5.87 7.33
C HIS A 161 -6.29 5.93 7.21
N GLY A 162 -6.98 5.72 8.33
CA GLY A 162 -8.43 5.83 8.50
C GLY A 162 -9.14 4.49 8.50
N THR A 163 -10.46 4.49 8.67
CA THR A 163 -11.27 3.26 8.59
C THR A 163 -12.39 3.40 7.56
N GLY A 164 -12.85 2.28 7.00
CA GLY A 164 -13.97 2.25 6.05
C GLY A 164 -13.85 3.29 4.92
N GLY A 165 -14.86 4.15 4.80
CA GLY A 165 -14.93 5.19 3.76
C GLY A 165 -13.85 6.28 3.87
N GLU A 166 -13.37 6.59 5.07
CA GLU A 166 -12.29 7.56 5.28
C GLU A 166 -10.99 7.05 4.65
N ARG A 167 -10.65 5.78 4.89
CA ARG A 167 -9.47 5.13 4.28
C ARG A 167 -9.51 5.17 2.76
N LEU A 168 -10.67 4.87 2.18
CA LEU A 168 -10.88 4.97 0.75
C LEU A 168 -10.68 6.40 0.23
N CYS A 169 -11.18 7.41 0.93
CA CYS A 169 -10.97 8.81 0.58
C CYS A 169 -9.49 9.21 0.65
N ASN A 170 -8.77 8.78 1.69
CA ASN A 170 -7.33 9.03 1.84
C ASN A 170 -6.52 8.38 0.71
N ALA A 171 -6.79 7.11 0.41
CA ALA A 171 -6.17 6.42 -0.73
C ALA A 171 -6.46 7.12 -2.05
N TRP A 172 -7.72 7.54 -2.26
CA TRP A 172 -8.12 8.25 -3.47
C TRP A 172 -7.40 9.59 -3.62
N ASN A 173 -7.23 10.33 -2.53
CA ASN A 173 -6.48 11.60 -2.54
C ASN A 173 -5.00 11.37 -2.87
N ALA A 174 -4.37 10.35 -2.29
CA ALA A 174 -3.00 9.97 -2.61
C ALA A 174 -2.84 9.61 -4.10
N ILE A 175 -3.74 8.78 -4.65
CA ILE A 175 -3.74 8.40 -6.07
C ILE A 175 -3.85 9.64 -6.97
N ASN A 176 -4.77 10.57 -6.67
CA ASN A 176 -4.92 11.79 -7.46
C ASN A 176 -3.69 12.69 -7.40
N SER A 177 -3.06 12.80 -6.22
CA SER A 177 -1.84 13.58 -6.05
C SER A 177 -0.71 13.02 -6.91
N ILE A 178 -0.49 11.70 -6.83
CA ILE A 178 0.59 11.01 -7.56
C ILE A 178 0.32 11.07 -9.07
N ALA A 179 -0.86 10.66 -9.54
CA ALA A 179 -1.21 10.69 -10.96
C ALA A 179 -1.19 12.12 -11.54
N GLY A 180 -1.62 13.11 -10.76
CA GLY A 180 -1.56 14.53 -11.14
C GLY A 180 -0.14 15.08 -11.23
N SER A 181 0.78 14.60 -10.37
CA SER A 181 2.19 14.98 -10.40
C SER A 181 2.93 14.39 -11.60
N GLU A 182 2.65 13.13 -11.96
CA GLU A 182 3.22 12.47 -13.13
C GLU A 182 2.75 13.11 -14.44
N GLY A 183 1.47 13.49 -14.52
CA GLY A 183 0.92 14.24 -15.65
C GLY A 183 1.59 15.60 -15.84
N ARG A 184 1.92 16.31 -14.75
CA ARG A 184 2.64 17.59 -14.78
C ARG A 184 4.12 17.42 -15.12
N ALA A 185 4.77 16.36 -14.66
CA ALA A 185 6.14 16.03 -15.02
C ALA A 185 6.26 15.68 -16.52
N ARG A 186 5.34 14.87 -17.06
CA ARG A 186 5.25 14.55 -18.50
C ARG A 186 4.92 15.77 -19.35
N ALA A 187 4.03 16.66 -18.91
CA ALA A 187 3.69 17.89 -19.62
C ALA A 187 4.83 18.93 -19.64
N ARG A 188 5.77 18.87 -18.69
CA ARG A 188 6.91 19.79 -18.57
C ARG A 188 8.20 19.29 -19.23
N GLY A 189 8.23 18.11 -19.85
CA GLY A 189 9.49 17.46 -20.26
C GLY A 189 9.52 16.84 -21.65
N ARG A 190 9.63 17.68 -22.70
CA ARG A 190 10.44 17.39 -23.92
C ARG A 190 11.80 18.08 -23.79
N LEU A 191 12.43 17.93 -22.63
CA LEU A 191 13.82 18.32 -22.41
C LEU A 191 14.45 17.24 -21.53
N GLU A 192 15.38 16.50 -22.13
CA GLU A 192 16.17 15.46 -21.49
C GLU A 192 16.78 16.00 -20.20
N SER A 193 16.38 15.43 -19.06
CA SER A 193 17.14 15.50 -17.82
C SER A 193 16.66 14.40 -16.89
N LYS A 194 17.65 13.71 -16.30
CA LYS A 194 17.50 12.64 -15.28
C LYS A 194 16.37 12.96 -14.29
N PRO A 195 15.61 11.96 -13.81
CA PRO A 195 14.58 12.22 -12.81
C PRO A 195 15.28 12.83 -11.59
N ALA A 196 14.99 14.10 -11.35
CA ALA A 196 15.33 14.76 -10.10
C ALA A 196 14.63 13.97 -8.99
N SER A 197 15.40 13.55 -8.00
CA SER A 197 14.91 13.02 -6.73
C SER A 197 14.04 14.10 -6.07
N TRP A 198 12.72 14.00 -6.25
CA TRP A 198 11.78 14.84 -5.52
C TRP A 198 11.53 14.17 -4.17
N SER A 199 12.27 14.63 -3.18
CA SER A 199 12.08 14.34 -1.76
C SER A 199 10.73 14.88 -1.29
N TRP A 200 9.83 13.99 -0.90
CA TRP A 200 8.72 14.36 -0.02
C TRP A 200 9.32 14.73 1.35
N PRO A 201 8.89 15.84 1.97
CA PRO A 201 9.49 16.35 3.18
C PRO A 201 8.95 15.56 4.37
N CYS A 202 9.40 14.33 4.55
CA CYS A 202 9.39 13.73 5.88
C CYS A 202 10.40 12.59 6.02
N GLU A 203 11.69 12.93 5.93
CA GLU A 203 12.79 12.12 6.48
C GLU A 203 12.69 11.93 8.01
N LYS A 204 11.63 12.43 8.66
CA LYS A 204 11.35 12.28 10.10
C LYS A 204 9.94 11.79 10.45
N CYS A 205 9.12 11.29 9.50
CA CYS A 205 7.82 10.68 9.85
C CYS A 205 7.90 9.17 10.05
N SER A 206 9.00 8.51 9.71
CA SER A 206 9.07 7.05 9.72
C SER A 206 9.18 6.43 11.13
N ASP A 207 8.81 7.17 12.17
CA ASP A 207 8.74 6.70 13.54
C ASP A 207 7.26 6.53 13.95
N PRO A 208 6.80 5.28 14.18
CA PRO A 208 5.43 4.98 14.63
C PRO A 208 5.02 5.75 15.90
N GLU A 209 5.95 6.03 16.82
CA GLU A 209 5.66 6.84 18.01
C GLU A 209 5.48 8.32 17.68
N CYS A 210 6.20 8.83 16.69
CA CYS A 210 6.09 10.21 16.23
C CYS A 210 4.78 10.42 15.46
N GLU A 211 4.36 9.46 14.62
CA GLU A 211 3.03 9.45 13.98
C GLU A 211 1.90 9.40 15.04
N HIS A 212 2.01 8.53 16.06
CA HIS A 212 1.02 8.44 17.13
C HIS A 212 0.92 9.75 17.95
N ARG A 213 2.06 10.36 18.35
CA ARG A 213 2.06 11.64 19.07
C ARG A 213 1.51 12.80 18.25
N LEU A 214 1.91 12.94 16.98
CA LEU A 214 1.42 14.00 16.10
C LEU A 214 -0.11 13.91 15.93
N PHE A 215 -0.64 12.69 15.76
CA PHE A 215 -2.08 12.48 15.63
C PHE A 215 -2.84 12.65 16.95
N SER A 216 -2.32 12.15 18.08
CA SER A 216 -2.93 12.39 19.40
C SER A 216 -2.98 13.88 19.76
N ASP A 217 -1.93 14.64 19.46
CA ASP A 217 -1.89 16.10 19.68
C ASP A 217 -2.86 16.86 18.77
N LEU A 218 -3.03 16.41 17.51
CA LEU A 218 -4.00 16.99 16.56
C LEU A 218 -5.46 16.69 16.92
N ILE A 219 -5.74 15.52 17.51
CA ILE A 219 -7.06 15.17 18.04
C ILE A 219 -7.33 15.94 19.34
N GLY A 220 -6.38 16.01 20.27
CA GLY A 220 -6.54 16.76 21.53
C GLY A 220 -6.77 18.26 21.33
N ARG A 221 -6.17 18.88 20.31
CA ARG A 221 -6.39 20.29 19.97
C ARG A 221 -7.76 20.60 19.36
N ARG A 222 -8.48 19.58 18.86
CA ARG A 222 -9.86 19.76 18.37
C ARG A 222 -10.89 19.76 19.50
N ASP A 223 -10.56 19.18 20.64
CA ASP A 223 -11.45 19.15 21.82
C ASP A 223 -11.33 20.42 22.69
N ASP A 224 -10.31 21.26 22.46
CA ASP A 224 -10.06 22.53 23.17
C ASP A 224 -10.71 23.77 22.53
N THR A 225 -11.64 23.62 21.57
CA THR A 225 -12.43 24.79 21.13
C THR A 225 -13.40 25.24 22.24
N PRO A 226 -13.23 26.43 22.84
CA PRO A 226 -14.11 26.88 23.91
C PRO A 226 -15.53 27.08 23.38
N SER A 227 -16.51 26.57 24.12
CA SER A 227 -17.94 26.79 23.85
C SER A 227 -18.27 28.29 23.85
N PRO A 228 -19.12 28.78 22.92
CA PRO A 228 -19.51 30.18 22.92
C PRO A 228 -20.35 30.51 24.17
N PRO A 229 -20.26 31.74 24.70
CA PRO A 229 -20.97 32.13 25.92
C PRO A 229 -22.48 32.12 25.69
N SER A 230 -23.19 31.47 26.60
CA SER A 230 -24.65 31.46 26.70
C SER A 230 -25.19 32.87 26.95
N SER A 231 -26.00 33.38 26.00
CA SER A 231 -26.75 34.62 26.16
C SER A 231 -28.02 34.36 26.98
N GLU A 232 -28.05 34.90 28.20
CA GLU A 232 -29.25 35.09 29.00
C GLU A 232 -30.10 36.23 28.42
N THR A 233 -31.38 35.96 28.19
CA THR A 233 -32.51 36.90 28.28
C THR A 233 -33.76 36.14 28.70
#